data_AF-A0A2N5CUJ0-F1
#
_entry.id   AF-A0A2N5CUJ0-F1
#
_cell.length_a   1.000
_cell.length_b   1.000
_cell.length_c   1.000
_cell.angle_alpha   90.00
_cell.angle_beta   90.00
_cell.angle_gamma   90.00
#
_symmetry.space_group_name_H-M   'P 1'
#
loop_
_entity.id
_entity.type
_entity.pdbx_description
1 polymer ?
#
loop_
_entity_poly.entity_id
_entity_poly.type
_entity_poly.pdbx_seq_one_letter_code
_entity_poly.pdbx_strand_id
1 'polypeptide(L)' 'MRRPLVLALTGLVLMSTGACASVAEDRSYSLGRGIVNYDELRRAGDKCQAEGGSLQAKMDGGDPAQLSNYTCVIPKVKRP' A
#
# COMPACT_ATOMS: atom_id res chain seq x y z
N MET A 1 61.25 -9.27 -5.98
CA MET A 1 60.56 -9.41 -7.28
C MET A 1 59.06 -9.39 -7.03
N ARG A 2 58.37 -8.41 -7.60
CA ARG A 2 56.92 -8.17 -7.46
C ARG A 2 56.18 -9.13 -8.38
N ARG A 3 55.15 -9.83 -7.89
CA ARG A 3 54.16 -10.50 -8.75
C ARG A 3 52.75 -10.05 -8.37
N PRO A 4 51.93 -9.69 -9.37
CA PRO A 4 50.82 -8.76 -9.19
C PRO A 4 49.59 -9.41 -8.56
N LEU A 5 49.08 -8.71 -7.56
CA LEU A 5 47.66 -8.59 -7.26
C LEU A 5 46.89 -8.26 -8.56
N VAL A 6 45.69 -8.82 -8.73
CA VAL A 6 44.56 -8.38 -9.59
C VAL A 6 44.00 -9.57 -10.37
N LEU A 7 42.81 -10.03 -9.96
CA LEU A 7 41.73 -10.70 -10.70
C LEU A 7 40.89 -11.44 -9.64
N ALA A 8 39.61 -11.19 -9.40
CA ALA A 8 38.62 -10.44 -10.14
C ALA A 8 37.54 -9.95 -9.17
N LEU A 9 37.34 -8.63 -9.09
CA LEU A 9 36.07 -8.08 -8.65
C LEU A 9 35.03 -8.43 -9.72
N THR A 10 34.29 -9.50 -9.50
CA THR A 10 33.02 -9.82 -10.16
C THR A 10 32.03 -9.97 -9.02
N GLY A 11 31.26 -8.92 -8.70
CA GLY A 11 30.11 -8.55 -9.50
C GLY A 11 28.87 -9.17 -8.87
N LEU A 12 28.53 -8.78 -7.63
CA LEU A 12 27.22 -9.09 -7.06
C LEU A 12 26.35 -7.83 -7.15
N VAL A 13 25.84 -7.66 -8.37
CA VAL A 13 24.82 -6.70 -8.77
C VAL A 13 23.51 -7.07 -8.07
N LEU A 14 22.98 -6.08 -7.35
CA LEU A 14 21.57 -5.80 -7.06
C LEU A 14 20.66 -6.98 -6.66
N MET A 15 20.15 -6.92 -5.43
CA MET A 15 18.70 -6.92 -5.22
C MET A 15 18.40 -5.91 -4.13
N SER A 16 18.38 -4.63 -4.50
CA SER A 16 17.68 -3.62 -3.71
C SER A 16 16.22 -4.04 -3.70
N THR A 17 15.78 -4.68 -2.61
CA THR A 17 14.36 -4.85 -2.31
C THR A 17 13.81 -3.43 -2.18
N GLY A 18 13.27 -2.91 -3.27
CA GLY A 18 12.43 -1.72 -3.27
C GLY A 18 11.24 -2.05 -2.41
N ALA A 19 11.36 -1.78 -1.10
CA ALA A 19 10.21 -1.56 -0.28
C ALA A 19 9.47 -0.41 -0.96
N CYS A 20 8.35 -0.73 -1.61
CA CYS A 20 7.37 0.25 -2.03
C CYS A 20 6.91 0.97 -0.77
N ALA A 21 7.66 1.97 -0.33
CA ALA A 21 7.18 2.99 0.56
C ALA A 21 6.09 3.69 -0.25
N SER A 22 4.85 3.27 -0.02
CA SER A 22 3.67 3.94 -0.50
C SER A 22 3.72 5.37 0.04
N VAL A 23 4.26 6.26 -0.79
CA VAL A 23 4.35 7.70 -0.55
C VAL A 23 2.96 8.21 -0.20
N ALA A 24 2.65 8.36 1.08
CA ALA A 24 1.37 8.86 1.58
C ALA A 24 1.13 10.30 1.07
N GLU A 25 0.70 10.41 -0.19
CA GLU A 25 -0.08 11.53 -0.67
C GLU A 25 -1.38 11.57 0.15
N ASP A 26 -2.15 12.64 0.03
CA ASP A 26 -3.50 12.70 0.56
C ASP A 26 -4.40 11.69 -0.19
N ARG A 27 -4.27 10.41 0.16
CA ARG A 27 -4.70 9.24 -0.60
C ARG A 27 -5.99 8.65 -0.03
N SER A 28 -7.07 9.41 0.01
CA SER A 28 -8.34 8.71 0.11
C SER A 28 -8.52 7.88 -1.17
N TYR A 29 -8.60 6.55 -1.06
CA TYR A 29 -8.72 5.66 -2.22
C TYR A 29 -9.93 4.76 -2.09
N SER A 30 -10.55 4.41 -3.22
CA SER A 30 -11.59 3.39 -3.26
C SER A 30 -10.98 2.00 -3.22
N LEU A 31 -11.66 1.07 -2.56
CA LEU A 31 -11.35 -0.34 -2.73
C LEU A 31 -11.70 -0.74 -4.18
N GLY A 32 -11.00 -1.74 -4.71
CA GLY A 32 -11.07 -2.10 -6.13
C GLY A 32 -12.45 -2.60 -6.57
N ARG A 33 -12.48 -3.29 -7.72
CA ARG A 33 -13.71 -3.91 -8.24
C ARG A 33 -13.91 -5.29 -7.61
N GLY A 34 -15.16 -5.74 -7.54
CA GLY A 34 -15.52 -7.09 -7.13
C GLY A 34 -16.53 -7.12 -5.99
N ILE A 35 -17.05 -8.32 -5.72
CA ILE A 35 -17.98 -8.55 -4.62
C ILE A 35 -17.23 -8.44 -3.29
N VAL A 36 -17.85 -7.77 -2.31
CA VAL A 36 -17.32 -7.60 -0.97
C VAL A 36 -17.25 -8.97 -0.28
N ASN A 37 -16.07 -9.28 0.22
CA ASN A 37 -15.85 -10.37 1.16
C ASN A 37 -15.38 -9.77 2.49
N TYR A 38 -15.89 -10.29 3.61
CA TYR A 38 -15.52 -9.87 4.95
C TYR A 38 -14.00 -9.88 5.16
N ASP A 39 -13.30 -10.94 4.73
CA ASP A 39 -11.86 -11.07 4.94
C ASP A 39 -11.07 -10.01 4.18
N GLU A 40 -11.48 -9.70 2.95
CA GLU A 40 -10.83 -8.67 2.12
C GLU A 40 -11.11 -7.28 2.68
N LEU A 41 -12.35 -7.02 3.08
CA LEU A 41 -12.76 -5.77 3.70
C LEU A 41 -11.99 -5.54 5.02
N ARG A 42 -11.81 -6.60 5.82
CA ARG A 42 -11.04 -6.54 7.07
C ARG A 42 -9.58 -6.20 6.81
N ARG A 43 -8.93 -6.90 5.86
CA ARG A 43 -7.53 -6.61 5.47
C ARG A 43 -7.37 -5.19 4.92
N ALA A 44 -8.33 -4.73 4.12
CA ALA A 44 -8.33 -3.36 3.60
C ALA A 44 -8.51 -2.33 4.72
N GLY A 45 -9.35 -2.62 5.72
CA GLY A 45 -9.52 -1.83 6.92
C GLY A 45 -8.24 -1.76 7.76
N ASP A 46 -7.61 -2.90 8.04
CA ASP A 46 -6.34 -2.98 8.78
C ASP A 46 -5.24 -2.16 8.08
N LYS A 47 -5.16 -2.25 6.75
CA LYS A 47 -4.23 -1.44 5.96
C LYS A 47 -4.55 0.06 6.05
N CYS A 48 -5.82 0.42 5.88
CA CYS A 48 -6.27 1.81 5.97
C CYS A 48 -5.96 2.43 7.34
N GLN A 49 -6.15 1.66 8.43
CA GLN A 49 -5.82 2.10 9.79
C GLN A 49 -4.31 2.27 9.98
N ALA A 50 -3.49 1.36 9.45
CA ALA A 50 -2.04 1.49 9.47
C ALA A 50 -1.54 2.75 8.72
N GLU A 51 -2.30 3.20 7.71
CA GLU A 51 -2.07 4.45 6.97
C GLU A 51 -2.66 5.69 7.67
N GLY A 52 -3.30 5.53 8.84
CA GLY A 52 -3.89 6.62 9.63
C GLY A 52 -5.30 7.03 9.19
N GLY A 53 -5.96 6.23 8.36
CA GLY A 53 -7.33 6.45 7.89
C GLY A 53 -8.39 5.57 8.54
N SER A 54 -9.62 5.70 8.04
CA SER A 54 -10.74 4.82 8.36
C SER A 54 -11.44 4.35 7.10
N LEU A 55 -11.87 3.08 7.09
CA LEU A 55 -12.66 2.54 6.00
C LEU A 55 -14.11 3.04 6.13
N GLN A 56 -14.65 3.60 5.06
CA GLN A 56 -16.00 4.15 5.01
C GLN A 56 -16.73 3.64 3.77
N ALA A 57 -18.03 3.37 3.91
CA ALA A 57 -18.89 3.14 2.75
C ALA A 57 -19.17 4.49 2.05
N LYS A 58 -19.23 4.48 0.73
CA LYS A 58 -19.63 5.65 -0.04
C LYS A 58 -21.12 5.94 0.14
N MET A 59 -21.48 7.22 0.15
CA MET A 59 -22.84 7.69 0.34
C MET A 59 -23.55 8.03 -0.99
N ASP A 60 -22.89 7.84 -2.12
CA ASP A 60 -23.35 8.20 -3.47
C ASP A 60 -24.41 7.24 -4.05
N GLY A 61 -24.78 6.20 -3.30
CA GLY A 61 -25.79 5.22 -3.71
C GLY A 61 -25.19 4.21 -4.68
N GLY A 62 -24.89 3.03 -4.15
CA GLY A 62 -24.34 1.90 -4.91
C GLY A 62 -24.66 0.59 -4.22
N ASP A 63 -24.32 -0.53 -4.87
CA ASP A 63 -24.49 -1.85 -4.28
C ASP A 63 -23.51 -2.09 -3.11
N PRO A 64 -23.97 -2.19 -1.84
CA PRO A 64 -23.09 -2.43 -0.71
C PRO A 64 -22.36 -3.79 -0.79
N ALA A 65 -22.81 -4.70 -1.66
CA ALA A 65 -22.08 -5.92 -1.95
C ALA A 65 -20.87 -5.71 -2.87
N GLN A 66 -20.55 -4.49 -3.32
CA GLN A 66 -19.37 -4.21 -4.14
C GLN A 66 -18.26 -3.52 -3.33
N LEU A 67 -17.03 -3.99 -3.47
CA LEU A 67 -15.83 -3.37 -2.88
C LEU A 67 -15.68 -1.90 -3.30
N SER A 68 -16.04 -1.56 -4.54
CA SER A 68 -15.92 -0.20 -5.06
C SER A 68 -16.74 0.84 -4.30
N ASN A 69 -17.72 0.40 -3.50
CA ASN A 69 -18.52 1.25 -2.62
C ASN A 69 -17.91 1.45 -1.23
N TYR A 70 -16.67 1.03 -1.03
CA TYR A 70 -15.89 1.31 0.16
C TYR A 70 -14.64 2.11 -0.19
N THR A 71 -14.26 3.02 0.69
CA THR A 71 -13.12 3.89 0.51
C THR A 71 -12.34 3.98 1.82
N CYS A 72 -11.01 3.98 1.72
CA CYS A 72 -10.17 4.40 2.83
C CYS A 72 -10.13 5.92 2.84
N VAL A 73 -10.50 6.54 3.96
CA VAL A 73 -10.46 7.99 4.15
C VAL A 73 -9.32 8.31 5.10
N ILE A 74 -8.28 8.97 4.58
CA ILE A 74 -7.13 9.41 5.37
C ILE A 74 -7.23 10.92 5.57
N PRO A 75 -7.41 11.43 6.81
CA PRO A 75 -7.53 12.86 7.05
C PRO A 75 -6.18 13.56 6.82
N LYS A 76 -6.21 14.72 6.15
CA LYS A 76 -5.03 15.56 5.88
C LYS A 76 -4.33 16.07 7.13
N VAL A 77 -5.06 16.13 8.24
CA VAL A 77 -4.57 16.63 9.53
C VAL A 77 -4.60 15.45 10.49
N LYS A 78 -3.42 14.94 10.85
CA LYS A 78 -3.27 13.94 11.90
C LYS A 78 -3.89 14.53 13.16
N ARG A 79 -5.08 14.06 13.55
CA ARG A 79 -5.75 14.52 14.77
C ARG A 79 -4.84 14.13 15.95
N PRO A 80 -4.47 15.09 16.83
CA PRO A 80 -3.60 14.82 17.97
C PRO A 80 -4.25 13.86 18.97
#